data_AF-A0A3D0ESB2-F1
#
_entry.id   AF-A0A3D0ESB2-F1
#
_cell.length_a   1.000
_cell.length_b   1.000
_cell.length_c   1.000
_cell.angle_alpha   90.00
_cell.angle_beta   90.00
_cell.angle_gamma   90.00
#
_symmetry.space_group_name_H-M   'P 1'
#
loop_
_entity.id
_entity.type
_entity.pdbx_description
1 polymer ?
#
loop_
_entity_poly.entity_id
_entity_poly.type
_entity_poly.pdbx_seq_one_letter_code
_entity_poly.pdbx_strand_id
1 'polypeptide(L)' 'ICYGMQTMANQLGGTVLAASKREFGFAEIRARGHSALLNEISDRTNADNHGLLDVWMSHGDKVTELPKGFKVIASN' A
#
# COMPACT_ATOMS: atom_id res chain seq x y z
N ILE A 1 4.08 6.97 4.07
CA ILE A 1 4.63 6.14 5.16
C ILE A 1 3.55 5.97 6.23
N CYS A 2 3.11 4.72 6.47
CA CYS A 2 2.17 4.27 7.52
C CYS A 2 1.15 5.32 8.00
N TYR A 3 1.27 5.79 9.24
CA TYR A 3 0.31 6.75 9.83
C TYR A 3 0.17 8.04 9.00
N GLY A 4 1.26 8.55 8.42
CA GLY A 4 1.19 9.71 7.52
C GLY A 4 0.34 9.45 6.27
N MET A 5 0.35 8.23 5.72
CA MET A 5 -0.53 7.86 4.60
C MET A 5 -2.00 7.79 5.04
N GLN A 6 -2.28 7.27 6.24
CA GLN A 6 -3.64 7.24 6.79
C GLN A 6 -4.18 8.65 7.05
N THR A 7 -3.39 9.52 7.68
CA THR A 7 -3.75 10.93 7.90
C THR A 7 -4.00 11.65 6.60
N MET A 8 -3.15 11.45 5.58
CA MET A 8 -3.35 12.00 4.23
C MET A 8 -4.66 11.50 3.62
N ALA A 9 -4.95 10.19 3.70
CA ALA A 9 -6.19 9.65 3.18
C ALA A 9 -7.41 10.28 3.88
N ASN A 10 -7.40 10.35 5.20
CA ASN A 10 -8.50 10.93 5.97
C ASN A 10 -8.71 12.43 5.68
N GLN A 11 -7.63 13.21 5.61
CA GLN A 11 -7.71 14.66 5.35
C GLN A 11 -8.16 15.00 3.93
N LEU A 12 -7.93 14.12 2.96
CA LEU A 12 -8.29 14.33 1.56
C LEU A 12 -9.65 13.69 1.17
N GLY A 13 -10.43 13.27 2.16
CA GLY A 13 -11.79 12.76 1.95
C GLY A 13 -11.88 11.27 1.64
N GLY A 14 -10.83 10.50 1.94
CA GLY A 14 -10.90 9.04 2.04
C GLY A 14 -11.34 8.60 3.44
N THR A 15 -11.51 7.28 3.61
CA THR A 15 -11.99 6.68 4.86
C THR A 15 -10.91 5.77 5.47
N VAL A 16 -10.62 5.98 6.75
CA VAL A 16 -9.73 5.10 7.55
C VAL A 16 -10.55 4.47 8.67
N LEU A 17 -10.49 3.14 8.77
CA LEU A 17 -11.17 2.38 9.81
C LEU A 17 -10.18 1.56 10.63
N ALA A 18 -10.51 1.37 11.91
CA ALA A 18 -9.78 0.46 12.77
C ALA A 18 -9.85 -0.96 12.18
N ALA A 19 -8.68 -1.57 11.94
CA ALA A 19 -8.63 -2.92 11.43
C ALA A 19 -8.56 -3.91 12.60
N SER A 20 -9.31 -5.01 12.50
CA SER A 20 -9.22 -6.12 13.44
C SER A 20 -7.85 -6.81 13.37
N LYS A 21 -7.27 -6.88 12.17
CA LYS A 21 -5.93 -7.36 11.90
C LYS A 21 -4.96 -6.19 11.83
N ARG A 22 -3.92 -6.24 12.65
CA ARG A 22 -2.81 -5.28 12.62
C ARG A 22 -1.62 -5.93 11.94
N GLU A 23 -0.93 -5.18 11.09
CA GLU A 23 0.18 -5.68 10.28
C GLU A 23 1.46 -4.95 10.71
N PHE A 24 2.28 -5.67 11.48
CA PHE A 24 3.57 -5.22 11.97
C PHE A 24 4.60 -6.30 11.67
N GLY A 25 5.43 -6.06 10.65
CA GLY A 25 6.43 -7.05 10.24
C GLY A 25 6.62 -7.16 8.74
N PHE A 26 7.41 -8.15 8.36
CA PHE A 26 7.65 -8.51 6.98
C PHE A 26 6.34 -8.85 6.25
N ALA A 27 6.20 -8.34 5.03
CA ALA A 27 5.16 -8.72 4.10
C ALA A 27 5.67 -8.59 2.66
N GLU A 28 5.04 -9.32 1.75
CA GLU A 28 5.21 -9.14 0.31
C GLU A 28 4.02 -8.35 -0.23
N ILE A 29 4.28 -7.37 -1.11
CA ILE A 29 3.25 -6.66 -1.87
C ILE A 29 3.55 -6.70 -3.36
N ARG A 30 2.50 -6.76 -4.18
CA ARG A 30 2.61 -6.64 -5.63
C ARG A 30 2.50 -5.19 -6.06
N ALA A 31 3.51 -4.68 -6.76
CA ALA A 31 3.45 -3.39 -7.44
C ALA A 31 2.58 -3.48 -8.70
N ARG A 32 1.83 -2.41 -9.00
CA ARG A 32 0.94 -2.35 -10.19
C ARG A 32 1.59 -1.70 -11.43
N GLY A 33 2.86 -1.29 -11.33
CA GLY A 33 3.67 -0.85 -12.49
C GLY A 33 3.27 0.50 -13.12
N HIS A 34 2.36 1.27 -12.52
CA HIS A 34 1.87 2.54 -13.08
C HIS A 34 2.17 3.77 -12.21
N SER A 35 3.08 3.65 -11.24
CA SER A 35 3.45 4.72 -10.33
C SER A 35 4.93 5.05 -10.47
N ALA A 36 5.25 6.32 -10.68
CA ALA A 36 6.63 6.80 -10.72
C ALA A 36 7.40 6.46 -9.44
N LEU A 37 6.72 6.40 -8.29
CA LEU A 37 7.32 6.08 -7.00
C LEU A 37 7.89 4.64 -6.93
N LEU A 38 7.28 3.71 -7.66
CA LEU A 38 7.66 2.29 -7.66
C LEU A 38 8.23 1.86 -9.03
N ASN A 39 8.56 2.83 -9.89
CA ASN A 39 9.07 2.53 -11.22
C ASN A 39 10.44 1.87 -11.11
N GLU A 40 10.64 0.75 -11.81
CA GLU A 40 11.89 -0.01 -11.82
C GLU A 40 12.35 -0.54 -10.44
N ILE A 41 11.45 -0.61 -9.46
CA ILE A 41 11.71 -1.22 -8.15
C ILE A 41 10.99 -2.57 -8.06
N SER A 42 11.75 -3.64 -7.87
CA SER A 42 11.24 -5.00 -7.70
C SER A 42 12.29 -5.87 -7.02
N ASP A 43 11.94 -6.59 -5.96
CA ASP A 43 12.83 -7.54 -5.28
C ASP A 43 12.75 -8.92 -5.94
N ARG A 44 11.54 -9.31 -6.36
CA ARG A 44 11.25 -10.56 -7.08
C ARG A 44 10.21 -10.34 -8.16
N THR A 45 10.09 -11.32 -9.06
CA THR A 45 9.03 -11.36 -10.07
C THR A 45 8.24 -12.66 -9.91
N ASN A 46 6.91 -12.58 -9.96
CA ASN A 46 6.06 -13.78 -9.89
C ASN A 46 5.94 -14.48 -11.27
N ALA A 47 5.25 -15.62 -11.34
CA ALA A 47 5.07 -16.37 -12.60
C ALA A 47 4.35 -15.58 -13.71
N ASP A 48 3.59 -14.54 -13.35
CA ASP A 48 2.85 -13.66 -14.27
C ASP A 48 3.64 -12.41 -14.66
N ASN A 49 4.93 -12.35 -14.32
CA ASN A 49 5.81 -11.21 -14.57
C ASN A 49 5.44 -9.91 -13.81
N HIS A 50 4.79 -10.03 -12.64
CA HIS A 50 4.53 -8.90 -11.75
C HIS A 50 5.69 -8.66 -10.79
N GLY A 51 6.06 -7.39 -10.59
CA GLY A 51 7.04 -7.00 -9.59
C GLY A 51 6.50 -7.12 -8.16
N LEU A 52 7.25 -7.81 -7.31
CA LEU A 52 7.00 -8.00 -5.89
C LEU A 52 8.01 -7.21 -5.08
N LEU A 53 7.54 -6.64 -3.97
CA LEU A 53 8.36 -5.89 -3.03
C LEU A 53 8.26 -6.53 -1.65
N ASP A 54 9.44 -6.76 -1.06
CA ASP A 54 9.60 -7.14 0.33
C ASP A 54 9.55 -5.87 1.18
N VAL A 55 8.50 -5.74 1.98
CA VAL A 55 8.23 -4.53 2.76
C VAL A 55 8.08 -4.83 4.24
N TRP A 56 8.33 -3.81 5.06
CA TRP A 56 8.02 -3.85 6.48
C TRP A 56 6.72 -3.07 6.75
N MET A 57 5.64 -3.80 7.00
CA MET A 57 4.35 -3.24 7.34
C MET A 57 4.35 -2.73 8.78
N SER A 58 3.66 -1.62 9.02
CA SER A 58 3.55 -1.02 10.35
C SER A 58 2.24 -0.22 10.49
N HIS A 59 1.11 -0.90 10.33
CA HIS A 59 -0.20 -0.25 10.48
C HIS A 59 -1.21 -1.11 11.27
N GLY A 60 -1.93 -0.45 12.18
CA GLY A 60 -3.06 -1.03 12.90
C GLY A 60 -4.43 -0.71 12.28
N ASP A 61 -4.51 0.37 11.50
CA ASP A 61 -5.72 0.83 10.83
C ASP A 61 -5.60 0.65 9.31
N LYS A 62 -6.74 0.60 8.63
CA LYS A 62 -6.80 0.38 7.19
C LYS A 62 -7.52 1.53 6.48
N VAL A 63 -6.94 2.01 5.38
CA VAL A 63 -7.64 2.88 4.44
C VAL A 63 -8.65 2.01 3.67
N THR A 64 -9.95 2.26 3.85
CA THR A 64 -11.03 1.50 3.20
C THR A 64 -11.59 2.22 1.98
N GLU A 65 -11.44 3.54 1.92
CA GLU A 65 -11.81 4.35 0.77
C GLU A 65 -10.68 5.32 0.45
N LEU A 66 -10.28 5.36 -0.83
CA LEU A 66 -9.24 6.27 -1.29
C LEU A 66 -9.81 7.66 -1.54
N PRO A 67 -9.03 8.73 -1.28
CA PRO A 67 -9.39 10.07 -1.72
C PRO A 67 -9.62 10.14 -3.23
N LYS A 68 -10.48 11.07 -3.66
CA LYS A 68 -10.73 11.31 -5.08
C LYS A 68 -9.42 11.62 -5.82
N GLY A 69 -9.20 10.97 -6.96
CA GLY A 69 -8.00 11.13 -7.79
C GLY A 69 -6.82 10.25 -7.40
N PHE A 70 -6.88 9.55 -6.26
CA PHE A 70 -5.87 8.57 -5.87
C PHE A 70 -6.15 7.22 -6.53
N LYS A 71 -5.09 6.43 -6.70
CA LYS A 71 -5.15 5.07 -7.24
C LYS A 71 -4.33 4.13 -6.36
N VAL A 72 -4.79 2.89 -6.22
CA VAL A 72 -3.99 1.83 -5.61
C VAL A 72 -2.77 1.59 -6.49
N ILE A 73 -1.56 1.69 -5.94
CA ILE A 73 -0.30 1.46 -6.67
C ILE A 73 0.37 0.12 -6.30
N ALA A 74 -0.02 -0.47 -5.17
CA ALA A 74 0.43 -1.78 -4.71
C ALA A 74 -0.62 -2.43 -3.78
N SER A 75 -0.61 -3.76 -3.68
CA SER A 75 -1.48 -4.53 -2.79
C SER A 75 -0.86 -5.86 -2.41
N ASN A 76 -1.15 -6.36 -1.20
CA ASN A 76 -0.95 -7.76 -0.83
C ASN A 76 -2.14 -8.63 -1.26
#